data_AF-A0A3D1ADJ6-F1
#
_entry.id   AF-A0A3D1ADJ6-F1
#
_cell.length_a   1.000
_cell.length_b   1.000
_cell.length_c   1.000
_cell.angle_alpha   90.00
_cell.angle_beta   90.00
_cell.angle_gamma   90.00
#
_symmetry.space_group_name_H-M   'P 1'
#
loop_
_entity.id
_entity.type
_entity.pdbx_description
1 polymer ?
#
loop_
_entity_poly.entity_id
_entity_poly.type
_entity_poly.pdbx_seq_one_letter_code
_entity_poly.pdbx_strand_id
1 'polypeptide(L)'
;TKHSGRVNGGRILRVFRSIVPQLAKENNEKFMYAAIAKSARAKDFEDAIEWLISSGIAYRILNVSKNEYPLKAYEMLNCFKLFLLDVGLIKHKAQLTNKSILLSDTFQFKGQLTENYVLEQLLPLRGYPPHYYAYAQNREIDFII
;
A
#
# COMPACT_ATOMS: atom_id res chain seq x y z
N THR A 1 -1.42 -7.75 -21.30
CA THR A 1 -1.75 -9.19 -21.31
C THR A 1 -0.56 -10.09 -21.60
N LYS A 2 0.55 -9.60 -22.22
CA LYS A 2 1.76 -10.40 -22.49
C LYS A 2 2.47 -10.96 -21.24
N HIS A 3 2.51 -10.19 -20.14
CA HIS A 3 3.27 -10.55 -18.92
C HIS A 3 2.42 -11.01 -17.74
N SER A 4 1.08 -10.97 -17.86
CA SER A 4 0.17 -11.32 -16.75
C SER A 4 -0.05 -12.83 -16.60
N GLY A 5 0.49 -13.65 -17.50
CA GLY A 5 0.28 -15.10 -17.49
C GLY A 5 -1.21 -15.44 -17.46
N ARG A 6 -1.61 -16.24 -16.46
CA ARG A 6 -3.01 -16.64 -16.22
C ARG A 6 -3.82 -15.60 -15.43
N VAL A 7 -3.15 -14.62 -14.82
CA VAL A 7 -3.82 -13.58 -14.02
C VAL A 7 -4.49 -12.57 -14.94
N ASN A 8 -5.71 -12.17 -14.59
CA ASN A 8 -6.47 -11.22 -15.40
C ASN A 8 -5.79 -9.83 -15.36
N GLY A 9 -5.19 -9.43 -16.48
CA GLY A 9 -4.50 -8.13 -16.62
C GLY A 9 -5.39 -6.91 -16.35
N GLY A 10 -6.69 -7.00 -16.63
CA GLY A 10 -7.64 -5.94 -16.30
C GLY A 10 -7.81 -5.76 -14.80
N ARG A 11 -7.80 -6.85 -14.03
CA ARG A 11 -7.85 -6.80 -12.56
C ARG A 11 -6.55 -6.26 -11.96
N ILE A 12 -5.40 -6.68 -12.48
CA ILE A 12 -4.08 -6.11 -12.11
C ILE A 12 -4.10 -4.60 -12.28
N LEU A 13 -4.52 -4.12 -13.46
CA LEU A 13 -4.56 -2.69 -13.76
C LEU A 13 -5.50 -1.92 -12.83
N ARG A 14 -6.65 -2.51 -12.46
CA ARG A 14 -7.60 -1.92 -11.51
C ARG A 14 -7.00 -1.81 -10.10
N VAL A 15 -6.34 -2.86 -9.61
CA VAL A 15 -5.63 -2.82 -8.32
C VAL A 15 -4.55 -1.73 -8.35
N PHE A 16 -3.68 -1.75 -9.36
CA PHE A 16 -2.59 -0.78 -9.53
C PHE A 16 -3.08 0.68 -9.60
N ARG A 17 -4.22 0.94 -10.27
CA ARG A 17 -4.83 2.27 -10.32
C ARG A 17 -5.45 2.69 -8.99
N SER A 18 -5.91 1.74 -8.19
CA SER A 18 -6.56 2.02 -6.91
C SER A 18 -5.57 2.39 -5.79
N ILE A 19 -4.28 2.06 -5.90
CA ILE A 19 -3.31 2.24 -4.79
C ILE A 19 -3.31 3.67 -4.24
N VAL A 20 -3.11 4.70 -5.10
CA VAL A 20 -3.06 6.11 -4.65
C VAL A 20 -4.38 6.57 -4.01
N PRO A 21 -5.55 6.40 -4.66
CA PRO A 21 -6.83 6.74 -4.02
C PRO A 21 -7.11 6.01 -2.72
N GLN A 22 -6.53 4.81 -2.53
CA GLN A 22 -6.72 4.04 -1.31
C GLN A 22 -5.82 4.50 -0.16
N LEU A 23 -4.57 4.87 -0.46
CA LEU A 23 -3.68 5.51 0.51
C LEU A 23 -4.22 6.90 0.91
N ALA A 24 -4.83 7.65 0.00
CA ALA A 24 -5.37 8.98 0.27
C ALA A 24 -6.66 9.00 1.14
N LYS A 25 -7.16 7.85 1.60
CA LYS A 25 -8.42 7.80 2.36
C LYS A 25 -8.23 8.32 3.78
N GLU A 26 -9.08 9.27 4.16
CA GLU A 26 -9.15 9.73 5.54
C GLU A 26 -9.72 8.63 6.46
N ASN A 27 -9.07 8.41 7.61
CA ASN A 27 -9.49 7.57 8.73
C ASN A 27 -9.36 6.04 8.62
N ASN A 28 -8.98 5.48 7.46
CA ASN A 28 -8.63 4.06 7.34
C ASN A 28 -7.94 3.75 5.99
N GLU A 29 -6.61 3.72 5.99
CA GLU A 29 -5.81 3.42 4.79
C GLU A 29 -5.74 1.92 4.46
N LYS A 30 -6.44 1.07 5.24
CA LYS A 30 -6.61 -0.35 4.90
C LYS A 30 -7.16 -0.48 3.49
N PHE A 31 -6.61 -1.43 2.75
CA PHE A 31 -7.06 -1.78 1.42
C PHE A 31 -8.50 -2.32 1.44
N MET A 32 -9.37 -1.72 0.63
CA MET A 32 -10.79 -2.03 0.53
C MET A 32 -11.12 -2.46 -0.91
N TYR A 33 -11.45 -3.73 -1.10
CA TYR A 33 -11.85 -4.28 -2.41
C TYR A 33 -13.05 -3.55 -3.01
N ALA A 34 -14.01 -3.15 -2.18
CA ALA A 34 -15.21 -2.39 -2.60
C ALA A 34 -14.87 -1.03 -3.25
N ALA A 35 -13.68 -0.46 -2.99
CA ALA A 35 -13.23 0.77 -3.64
C ALA A 35 -12.77 0.55 -5.09
N ILE A 36 -12.53 -0.70 -5.51
CA ILE A 36 -12.09 -1.04 -6.86
C ILE A 36 -13.28 -1.30 -7.79
N ALA A 37 -14.30 -1.99 -7.29
CA ALA A 37 -15.55 -2.23 -8.00
C ALA A 37 -16.69 -2.54 -7.02
N LYS A 38 -17.91 -2.14 -7.38
CA LYS A 38 -19.12 -2.46 -6.61
C LYS A 38 -19.24 -3.98 -6.44
N SER A 39 -19.47 -4.43 -5.21
CA SER A 39 -19.56 -5.86 -4.84
C SER A 39 -18.29 -6.68 -5.06
N ALA A 40 -17.13 -6.04 -5.23
CA ALA A 40 -15.84 -6.72 -5.28
C ALA A 40 -15.52 -7.46 -3.98
N ARG A 41 -15.11 -8.73 -4.09
CA ARG A 41 -14.65 -9.56 -2.97
C ARG A 41 -13.15 -9.80 -3.07
N ALA A 42 -12.55 -10.21 -1.95
CA ALA A 42 -11.12 -10.54 -1.87
C ALA A 42 -10.69 -11.52 -2.96
N LYS A 43 -11.43 -12.63 -3.11
CA LYS A 43 -11.17 -13.66 -4.12
C LYS A 43 -11.16 -13.17 -5.57
N ASP A 44 -11.80 -12.03 -5.85
CA ASP A 44 -11.84 -11.50 -7.20
C ASP A 44 -10.50 -10.85 -7.55
N PHE A 45 -9.79 -10.29 -6.57
CA PHE A 45 -8.58 -9.47 -6.78
C PHE A 45 -7.31 -10.02 -6.14
N GLU A 46 -7.39 -11.09 -5.34
CA GLU A 46 -6.23 -11.63 -4.62
C GLU A 46 -5.08 -12.00 -5.57
N ASP A 47 -5.35 -12.76 -6.64
CA ASP A 47 -4.35 -13.11 -7.65
C ASP A 47 -3.72 -11.87 -8.31
N ALA A 48 -4.50 -10.80 -8.47
CA ALA A 48 -4.02 -9.55 -9.07
C ALA A 48 -3.11 -8.76 -8.13
N ILE A 49 -3.43 -8.76 -6.83
CA ILE A 49 -2.57 -8.18 -5.80
C ILE A 49 -1.28 -8.99 -5.69
N GLU A 50 -1.40 -10.32 -5.61
CA GLU A 50 -0.25 -11.21 -5.50
C GLU A 50 0.68 -11.11 -6.70
N TRP A 51 0.12 -10.96 -7.91
CA TRP A 51 0.91 -10.69 -9.10
C TRP A 51 1.70 -9.37 -9.00
N LEU A 52 1.12 -8.31 -8.45
CA LEU A 52 1.82 -7.02 -8.26
C LEU A 52 2.93 -7.11 -7.21
N ILE A 53 2.70 -7.89 -6.14
CA ILE A 53 3.71 -8.13 -5.09
C ILE A 53 4.86 -8.97 -5.63
N SER A 54 4.53 -10.10 -6.26
CA SER A 54 5.50 -11.04 -6.83
C SER A 54 6.34 -10.42 -7.96
N SER A 55 5.79 -9.43 -8.67
CA SER A 55 6.53 -8.67 -9.69
C SER A 55 7.38 -7.52 -9.13
N GLY A 56 7.33 -7.28 -7.81
CA GLY A 56 8.05 -6.18 -7.17
C GLY A 56 7.48 -4.79 -7.48
N ILE A 57 6.26 -4.71 -8.02
CA ILE A 57 5.61 -3.43 -8.38
C ILE A 57 4.98 -2.77 -7.15
N ALA A 58 4.51 -3.59 -6.20
CA ALA A 58 3.86 -3.13 -4.99
C ALA A 58 4.32 -3.93 -3.77
N TYR A 59 4.20 -3.32 -2.60
CA TYR A 59 4.48 -3.95 -1.31
C TYR A 59 3.22 -4.03 -0.48
N ARG A 60 2.98 -5.21 0.12
CA ARG A 60 1.88 -5.44 1.05
C ARG A 60 2.40 -5.34 2.48
N ILE A 61 1.90 -4.36 3.23
CA ILE A 61 2.26 -4.14 4.63
C ILE A 61 1.05 -4.50 5.49
N LEU A 62 1.20 -5.53 6.32
CA LEU A 62 0.13 -6.11 7.13
C LEU A 62 0.02 -5.36 8.46
N ASN A 63 -1.22 -5.23 8.95
CA ASN A 63 -1.46 -4.85 10.34
C ASN A 63 -1.10 -6.03 11.24
N VAL A 64 -0.61 -5.75 12.43
CA VAL A 64 -0.55 -6.74 13.50
C VAL A 64 -1.63 -6.47 14.55
N SER A 65 -2.16 -7.54 15.13
CA SER A 65 -3.13 -7.44 16.23
C SER A 65 -2.49 -7.01 17.56
N LYS A 66 -1.18 -7.21 17.71
CA LYS A 66 -0.37 -6.81 18.87
C LYS A 66 1.02 -6.39 18.42
N ASN A 67 1.60 -5.41 19.10
CA ASN A 67 2.99 -4.97 18.91
C ASN A 67 3.98 -5.79 19.77
N GLU A 68 3.81 -7.12 19.79
CA GLU A 68 4.61 -8.06 20.58
C GLU A 68 5.48 -8.94 19.66
N TYR A 69 6.67 -9.32 20.13
CA TYR A 69 7.52 -10.25 19.40
C TYR A 69 7.03 -11.71 19.55
N PRO A 70 7.03 -12.53 18.48
CA PRO A 70 7.34 -12.16 17.09
C PRO A 70 6.12 -11.57 16.36
N LEU A 71 6.30 -10.44 15.67
CA LEU A 71 5.24 -9.74 14.93
C LEU A 71 4.49 -10.64 13.94
N LYS A 72 5.21 -11.59 13.33
CA LYS A 72 4.67 -12.57 12.39
C LYS A 72 3.50 -13.39 12.97
N ALA A 73 3.52 -13.68 14.27
CA ALA A 73 2.46 -14.44 14.94
C ALA A 73 1.14 -13.65 15.05
N TYR A 74 1.19 -12.34 14.87
CA TYR A 74 0.07 -11.42 15.08
C TYR A 74 -0.47 -10.80 13.79
N GLU A 75 0.04 -11.21 12.62
CA GLU A 75 -0.38 -10.70 11.32
C GLU A 75 -1.86 -10.88 11.06
N MET A 76 -2.51 -9.80 10.62
CA MET A 76 -3.89 -9.80 10.19
C MET A 76 -3.96 -9.83 8.66
N LEU A 77 -4.07 -11.04 8.07
CA LEU A 77 -4.00 -11.24 6.60
C LEU A 77 -5.02 -10.41 5.79
N ASN A 78 -6.16 -10.08 6.40
CA ASN A 78 -7.22 -9.28 5.79
C ASN A 78 -7.11 -7.77 6.07
N CYS A 79 -6.08 -7.32 6.78
CA CYS A 79 -5.82 -5.91 7.12
C CYS A 79 -4.43 -5.53 6.64
N PHE A 80 -4.36 -4.89 5.47
CA PHE A 80 -3.10 -4.48 4.88
C PHE A 80 -3.25 -3.18 4.12
N LYS A 81 -2.12 -2.49 3.92
CA LYS A 81 -1.96 -1.40 2.96
C LYS A 81 -1.15 -1.90 1.76
N LEU A 82 -1.35 -1.27 0.60
CA LEU A 82 -0.50 -1.48 -0.58
C LEU A 82 0.29 -0.22 -0.87
N PHE A 83 1.60 -0.35 -0.94
CA PHE A 83 2.54 0.72 -1.32
C PHE A 83 3.15 0.43 -2.68
N LEU A 84 3.66 1.46 -3.35
CA LEU A 84 4.35 1.32 -4.63
C LEU A 84 5.85 1.22 -4.44
N LEU A 85 6.51 0.56 -5.39
CA LEU A 85 7.95 0.32 -5.33
C LEU A 85 8.81 1.61 -5.31
N ASP A 86 8.28 2.70 -5.86
CA ASP A 86 9.03 3.91 -6.19
C ASP A 86 8.21 5.16 -5.82
N VAL A 87 8.82 6.06 -5.04
CA VAL A 87 8.22 7.33 -4.62
C VAL A 87 7.94 8.28 -5.81
N GLY A 88 8.71 8.19 -6.90
CA GLY A 88 8.45 8.92 -8.13
C GLY A 88 7.15 8.47 -8.82
N LEU A 89 6.87 7.16 -8.79
CA LEU A 89 5.67 6.56 -9.36
C LEU A 89 4.41 6.96 -8.58
N ILE A 90 4.45 6.92 -7.25
CA ILE A 90 3.31 7.35 -6.43
C ILE A 90 3.03 8.85 -6.62
N LYS A 91 4.09 9.69 -6.62
CA LYS A 91 4.01 11.11 -6.92
C LYS A 91 3.38 11.37 -8.29
N HIS A 92 3.85 10.70 -9.33
CA HIS A 92 3.33 10.86 -10.69
C HIS A 92 1.85 10.49 -10.77
N LYS A 93 1.46 9.36 -10.13
CA LYS A 93 0.06 8.93 -10.08
C LYS A 93 -0.83 9.86 -9.26
N ALA A 94 -0.29 10.50 -8.23
CA ALA A 94 -0.96 11.54 -7.45
C ALA A 94 -1.00 12.89 -8.18
N GLN A 95 -0.42 13.00 -9.38
CA GLN A 95 -0.33 14.23 -10.18
C GLN A 95 0.38 15.38 -9.43
N LEU A 96 1.31 15.03 -8.54
CA LEU A 96 2.10 15.99 -7.79
C LEU A 96 3.28 16.48 -8.63
N THR A 97 3.48 17.80 -8.65
CA THR A 97 4.63 18.41 -9.33
C THR A 97 5.84 18.44 -8.39
N ASN A 98 7.06 18.51 -8.96
CA ASN A 98 8.27 18.74 -8.15
C ASN A 98 8.18 20.05 -7.36
N LYS A 99 7.60 21.09 -7.98
CA LYS A 99 7.43 22.40 -7.36
C LYS A 99 6.62 22.31 -6.07
N SER A 100 5.53 21.54 -6.07
CA SER A 100 4.68 21.35 -4.90
C SER A 100 5.42 20.73 -3.71
N ILE A 101 6.40 19.86 -3.98
CA ILE A 101 7.25 19.25 -2.95
C ILE A 101 8.31 20.25 -2.48
N LEU A 102 9.07 20.84 -3.42
CA LEU A 102 10.22 21.70 -3.13
C LEU A 102 9.83 23.02 -2.46
N LEU A 103 8.70 23.62 -2.86
CA LEU A 103 8.23 24.88 -2.31
C LEU A 103 7.34 24.70 -1.07
N SER A 104 7.21 23.47 -0.58
CA SER A 104 6.40 23.15 0.59
C SER A 104 4.92 23.58 0.48
N ASP A 105 4.38 23.68 -0.74
CA ASP A 105 2.96 23.96 -1.01
C ASP A 105 2.05 23.07 -0.14
N THR A 106 0.92 23.58 0.31
CA THR A 106 -0.04 22.82 1.11
C THR A 106 -0.81 21.83 0.22
N PHE A 107 -0.47 20.54 0.34
CA PHE A 107 -1.24 19.44 -0.24
C PHE A 107 -1.45 18.34 0.81
N GLN A 108 -2.59 17.65 0.75
CA GLN A 108 -3.01 16.68 1.76
C GLN A 108 -2.21 15.36 1.71
N PHE A 109 -1.73 14.96 0.53
CA PHE A 109 -1.05 13.68 0.28
C PHE A 109 0.42 13.61 0.77
N LYS A 110 0.86 14.54 1.63
CA LYS A 110 2.24 14.59 2.13
C LYS A 110 2.59 13.37 3.00
N GLY A 111 1.66 12.95 3.85
CA GLY A 111 1.86 11.81 4.76
C GLY A 111 2.12 10.52 3.98
N GLN A 112 1.20 10.17 3.08
CA GLN A 112 1.30 8.95 2.27
C GLN A 112 2.53 8.93 1.36
N LEU A 113 2.93 10.09 0.83
CA LEU A 113 4.16 10.21 0.05
C LEU A 113 5.40 9.94 0.93
N THR A 114 5.39 10.44 2.17
CA THR A 114 6.46 10.25 3.14
C THR A 114 6.53 8.80 3.61
N GLU A 115 5.39 8.16 3.90
CA GLU A 115 5.32 6.75 4.27
C GLU A 115 5.85 5.84 3.16
N ASN A 116 5.48 6.09 1.90
CA ASN A 116 6.00 5.31 0.78
C ASN A 116 7.52 5.47 0.63
N TYR A 117 8.04 6.68 0.85
CA TYR A 117 9.49 6.94 0.87
C TYR A 117 10.18 6.19 2.00
N VAL A 118 9.65 6.25 3.24
CA VAL A 118 10.20 5.54 4.39
C VAL A 118 10.22 4.04 4.15
N LEU A 119 9.14 3.47 3.62
CA LEU A 119 9.08 2.05 3.29
C LEU A 119 10.13 1.66 2.24
N GLU A 120 10.28 2.48 1.18
CA GLU A 120 11.30 2.28 0.14
C GLU A 120 12.71 2.24 0.74
N GLN A 121 13.00 3.06 1.76
CA GLN A 121 14.29 3.04 2.46
C GLN A 121 14.43 1.88 3.45
N LEU A 122 13.33 1.42 4.08
CA LEU A 122 13.36 0.34 5.07
C LEU A 122 13.56 -1.04 4.45
N LEU A 123 12.93 -1.30 3.29
CA LEU A 123 12.91 -2.63 2.68
C LEU A 123 14.32 -3.19 2.37
N PRO A 124 15.28 -2.43 1.81
CA PRO A 124 16.62 -2.94 1.53
C PRO A 124 17.45 -3.26 2.79
N LEU A 125 17.09 -2.68 3.94
CA LEU A 125 17.84 -2.82 5.19
C LEU A 125 17.51 -4.11 5.94
N ARG A 126 16.44 -4.83 5.55
CA ARG A 126 15.90 -5.98 6.28
C ARG A 126 15.60 -7.14 5.34
N GLY A 127 15.67 -8.36 5.87
CA GLY A 127 15.28 -9.58 5.14
C GLY A 127 13.78 -9.85 5.13
N TYR A 128 12.98 -8.98 5.75
CA TYR A 128 11.53 -9.11 5.88
C TYR A 128 10.85 -7.73 5.85
N PRO A 129 9.62 -7.63 5.31
CA PRO A 129 8.88 -6.37 5.27
C PRO A 129 8.46 -5.93 6.69
N PRO A 130 8.38 -4.62 6.96
CA PRO A 130 7.82 -4.11 8.20
C PRO A 130 6.32 -4.38 8.28
N HIS A 131 5.74 -4.14 9.46
CA HIS A 131 4.30 -4.16 9.71
C HIS A 131 3.83 -2.76 10.11
N TYR A 132 2.52 -2.53 10.11
CA TYR A 132 1.94 -1.37 10.78
C TYR A 132 1.12 -1.82 12.00
N TYR A 133 0.84 -0.90 12.92
CA TYR A 133 0.03 -1.18 14.11
C TYR A 133 -1.04 -0.13 14.30
N ALA A 134 -2.27 -0.45 13.89
CA ALA A 134 -3.46 0.35 14.15
C ALA A 134 -4.27 -0.28 15.29
N TYR A 135 -4.45 0.47 16.39
CA TYR A 135 -5.13 0.00 17.61
C TYR A 135 -6.42 0.77 17.94
N ALA A 136 -6.66 1.89 17.26
CA ALA A 136 -7.92 2.61 17.30
C ALA A 136 -8.11 3.40 16.01
N GLN A 137 -9.31 3.95 15.83
CA GLN A 137 -9.56 4.89 14.73
C GLN A 137 -8.60 6.08 14.84
N ASN A 138 -7.89 6.38 13.75
CA ASN A 138 -6.91 7.46 13.64
C ASN A 138 -5.72 7.36 14.61
N ARG A 139 -5.43 6.16 15.14
CA ARG A 139 -4.24 5.91 15.95
C ARG A 139 -3.49 4.73 15.37
N GLU A 140 -2.40 5.05 14.70
CA GLU A 140 -1.58 4.11 13.96
C GLU A 140 -0.10 4.41 14.17
N ILE A 141 0.70 3.35 14.26
CA ILE A 141 2.15 3.39 14.06
C ILE A 141 2.40 2.86 12.65
N ASP A 142 2.91 3.73 11.76
CA ASP A 142 3.03 3.43 10.33
C ASP A 142 3.95 2.24 10.04
N PHE A 143 5.06 2.14 10.79
CA PHE A 143 6.03 1.04 10.65
C PHE A 143 6.56 0.56 12.01
N ILE A 144 6.51 -0.76 12.22
CA ILE A 144 7.15 -1.51 13.30
C ILE A 144 7.99 -2.65 12.69
N ILE A 145 9.10 -3.01 13.35
CA ILE A 145 10.16 -3.89 12.81
C ILE A 145 10.58 -4.92 13.86
#